data_AF-A0A2V8BCU5-F1
#
_entry.id   AF-A0A2V8BCU5-F1
#
_cell.length_a   1.000
_cell.length_b   1.000
_cell.length_c   1.000
_cell.angle_alpha   90.00
_cell.angle_beta   90.00
_cell.angle_gamma   90.00
#
_symmetry.space_group_name_H-M   'P 1'
#
loop_
_entity.id
_entity.type
_entity.pdbx_description
1 polymer ?
#
loop_
_entity_poly.entity_id
_entity_poly.type
_entity_poly.pdbx_seq_one_letter_code
_entity_poly.pdbx_strand_id
1 'polypeptide(L)'
;MCHVVGSTPHPDEMFMRQVARMLTAADEGILVGYRVLICDRDTKWSMPVRARLGEVGIRVVQTPYQGPNANAYAERFVRSIKHECLNRVIPCGERHLRRTIAEFVEHYHGQRNHQGLDNELIDGVRAVERVGRICRRQRLGGLLNYYACAA
;
A
#
# COMPACT_ATOMS: atom_id res chain seq x y z
N MET A 1 -0.81 0.33 8.11
CA MET A 1 -1.45 -0.40 6.98
C MET A 1 -1.13 0.30 5.66
N CYS A 2 -1.25 -0.39 4.52
CA CYS A 2 -1.02 0.15 3.18
C CYS A 2 -2.14 -0.33 2.25
N HIS A 3 -2.65 0.54 1.38
CA HIS A 3 -3.71 0.19 0.43
C HIS A 3 -3.36 0.68 -0.97
N VAL A 4 -3.72 -0.12 -1.98
CA VAL A 4 -3.64 0.28 -3.38
C VAL A 4 -5.06 0.47 -3.88
N VAL A 5 -5.39 1.72 -4.22
CA VAL A 5 -6.77 2.16 -4.51
C VAL A 5 -7.14 2.12 -5.99
N GLY A 6 -6.18 1.88 -6.88
CA GLY A 6 -6.42 1.78 -8.31
C GLY A 6 -5.13 1.68 -9.11
N SER A 7 -5.28 1.38 -10.39
CA SER A 7 -4.20 1.34 -11.38
C SER A 7 -4.74 1.85 -12.71
N THR A 8 -3.97 2.69 -13.39
CA THR A 8 -4.29 3.18 -14.74
C THR A 8 -2.98 3.45 -15.49
N PRO A 9 -2.93 3.25 -16.82
CA PRO A 9 -1.83 3.71 -17.65
C PRO A 9 -1.74 5.26 -17.71
N HIS A 10 -2.86 5.94 -17.44
CA HIS A 10 -2.99 7.40 -17.54
C HIS A 10 -3.51 7.97 -16.21
N PRO A 11 -2.62 8.16 -15.22
CA PRO A 11 -2.98 8.71 -13.92
C PRO A 11 -3.13 10.24 -14.03
N ASP A 12 -4.25 10.68 -14.61
CA ASP A 12 -4.61 12.07 -14.82
C ASP A 12 -5.51 12.63 -13.70
N GLU A 13 -5.98 13.88 -13.86
CA GLU A 13 -6.88 14.50 -12.89
C GLU A 13 -8.23 13.75 -12.76
N MET A 14 -8.79 13.23 -13.86
CA MET A 14 -10.06 12.51 -13.81
C MET A 14 -9.94 11.24 -12.97
N PHE A 15 -8.85 10.50 -13.17
CA PHE A 15 -8.52 9.35 -12.35
C PHE A 15 -8.34 9.76 -10.88
N MET A 16 -7.60 10.83 -10.59
CA MET A 16 -7.39 11.30 -9.21
C MET A 16 -8.67 11.78 -8.53
N ARG A 17 -9.62 12.38 -9.26
CA ARG A 17 -10.95 12.71 -8.73
C ARG A 17 -11.74 11.46 -8.38
N GLN A 18 -11.63 10.41 -9.19
CA GLN A 18 -12.25 9.12 -8.88
C GLN A 18 -11.61 8.46 -7.66
N VAL A 19 -10.29 8.51 -7.54
CA VAL A 19 -9.56 8.06 -6.35
C VAL A 19 -10.01 8.84 -5.11
N ALA A 20 -10.13 10.16 -5.19
CA ALA A 20 -10.64 10.98 -4.09
C ALA A 20 -12.04 10.53 -3.66
N ARG A 21 -12.95 10.26 -4.61
CA ARG A 21 -14.29 9.72 -4.30
C ARG A 21 -14.22 8.37 -3.57
N MET A 22 -13.38 7.45 -4.02
CA MET A 22 -13.21 6.14 -3.38
C MET A 22 -12.63 6.27 -1.97
N LEU A 23 -11.62 7.13 -1.80
CA LEU A 23 -10.95 7.36 -0.52
C LEU A 23 -11.87 7.96 0.54
N THR A 24 -12.90 8.70 0.13
CA THR A 24 -13.79 9.46 1.02
C THR A 24 -15.24 8.98 0.96
N ALA A 25 -15.50 7.78 0.45
CA ALA A 25 -16.81 7.17 0.51
C ALA A 25 -17.26 7.05 1.98
N ALA A 26 -18.51 7.42 2.29
CA ALA A 26 -18.95 7.67 3.66
C ALA A 26 -18.75 6.49 4.63
N ASP A 27 -18.94 5.26 4.16
CA ASP A 27 -18.92 4.05 5.00
C ASP A 27 -17.70 3.14 4.76
N GLU A 28 -17.05 3.26 3.60
CA GLU A 28 -15.97 2.37 3.16
C GLU A 28 -14.67 3.11 2.79
N GLY A 29 -14.68 4.43 2.88
CA GLY A 29 -13.55 5.28 2.49
C GLY A 29 -12.38 5.10 3.46
N ILE A 30 -11.20 4.86 2.90
CA ILE A 30 -9.95 4.68 3.68
C ILE A 30 -9.64 5.93 4.52
N LEU A 31 -10.07 7.11 4.09
CA LEU A 31 -9.84 8.37 4.80
C LEU A 31 -10.94 8.72 5.83
N VAL A 32 -11.95 7.88 6.01
CA VAL A 32 -12.94 8.05 7.08
C VAL A 32 -12.22 8.04 8.43
N GLY A 33 -12.47 9.05 9.26
CA GLY A 33 -11.82 9.24 10.56
C GLY A 33 -10.45 9.95 10.51
N TYR A 34 -9.89 10.20 9.33
CA TYR A 34 -8.66 10.97 9.15
C TYR A 34 -8.96 12.44 8.86
N ARG A 35 -8.00 13.34 9.13
CA ARG A 35 -8.14 14.79 8.87
C ARG A 35 -7.04 15.36 7.99
N VAL A 36 -5.95 14.62 7.79
CA VAL A 36 -4.77 15.08 7.07
C VAL A 36 -4.32 13.98 6.11
N LEU A 37 -4.09 14.36 4.87
CA LEU A 37 -3.47 13.51 3.85
C LEU A 37 -2.13 14.14 3.46
N ILE A 38 -1.04 13.41 3.66
CA ILE A 38 0.29 13.84 3.23
C ILE A 38 0.55 13.30 1.82
N CYS A 39 0.89 14.19 0.90
CA CYS A 39 1.12 13.89 -0.51
C CYS A 39 2.47 14.43 -0.95
N ASP A 40 3.05 13.83 -1.98
CA ASP A 40 4.16 14.46 -2.68
C ASP A 40 3.69 15.70 -3.49
N ARG A 41 4.63 16.30 -4.21
CA ARG A 41 4.35 17.47 -5.08
C ARG A 41 3.99 17.09 -6.50
N ASP A 42 3.52 15.86 -6.75
CA ASP A 42 3.08 15.47 -8.09
C ASP A 42 1.94 16.37 -8.56
N THR A 43 1.98 16.78 -9.83
CA THR A 43 0.99 17.66 -10.46
C THR A 43 -0.42 17.06 -10.48
N LYS A 44 -0.53 15.73 -10.31
CA LYS A 44 -1.77 14.99 -10.10
C LYS A 44 -2.56 15.44 -8.88
N TRP A 45 -1.91 15.99 -7.85
CA TRP A 45 -2.56 16.62 -6.71
C TRP A 45 -3.03 18.04 -7.04
N SER A 46 -3.80 18.16 -8.12
CA SER A 46 -4.26 19.43 -8.66
C SER A 46 -5.21 20.15 -7.70
N MET A 47 -5.41 21.46 -7.90
CA MET A 47 -6.33 22.25 -7.08
C MET A 47 -7.73 21.62 -6.98
N PRO A 48 -8.36 21.16 -8.07
CA PRO A 48 -9.67 20.51 -7.97
C PRO A 48 -9.69 19.21 -7.16
N VAL A 49 -8.64 18.39 -7.24
CA VAL A 49 -8.52 17.16 -6.44
C VAL A 49 -8.43 17.51 -4.96
N ARG A 50 -7.59 18.49 -4.60
CA ARG A 50 -7.43 18.95 -3.21
C ARG A 50 -8.69 19.61 -2.67
N ALA A 51 -9.40 20.39 -3.49
CA ALA A 51 -10.67 21.02 -3.12
C ALA A 51 -11.72 19.95 -2.77
N ARG A 52 -11.83 18.89 -3.58
CA ARG A 52 -12.77 17.79 -3.33
C ARG A 52 -12.48 17.06 -2.02
N LEU A 53 -11.22 16.85 -1.68
CA LEU A 53 -10.81 16.28 -0.39
C LEU A 53 -11.12 17.25 0.77
N GLY A 54 -10.96 18.55 0.55
CA GLY A 54 -11.31 19.60 1.51
C GLY A 54 -12.80 19.67 1.83
N GLU A 55 -13.69 19.43 0.85
CA GLU A 55 -15.15 19.40 1.04
C GLU A 55 -15.60 18.37 2.10
N VAL A 56 -14.83 17.30 2.27
CA VAL A 56 -15.07 16.24 3.26
C VAL A 56 -14.17 16.36 4.50
N GLY A 57 -13.49 17.51 4.67
CA GLY A 57 -12.69 17.81 5.86
C GLY A 57 -11.26 17.27 5.85
N ILE A 58 -10.76 16.77 4.72
CA ILE A 58 -9.38 16.30 4.57
C ILE A 58 -8.46 17.44 4.13
N ARG A 59 -7.51 17.80 5.00
CA ARG A 59 -6.45 18.75 4.66
C ARG A 59 -5.31 18.05 3.93
N VAL A 60 -5.10 18.39 2.66
CA VAL A 60 -3.96 17.89 1.87
C VAL A 60 -2.71 18.71 2.20
N VAL A 61 -1.66 18.05 2.69
CA VAL A 61 -0.36 18.64 3.02
C VAL A 61 0.67 18.09 2.05
N GLN A 62 1.33 18.97 1.31
CA GLN A 62 2.38 18.56 0.38
C GLN A 62 3.74 18.53 1.06
N THR A 63 4.53 17.49 0.80
CA THR A 63 5.89 17.37 1.31
C THR A 63 6.79 18.54 0.85
N PRO A 64 7.89 18.83 1.55
CA PRO A 64 8.89 19.78 1.08
C PRO A 64 9.46 19.40 -0.29
N TYR A 65 9.93 20.38 -1.05
CA TYR A 65 10.63 20.11 -2.30
C TYR A 65 11.84 19.22 -2.04
N GLN A 66 12.04 18.17 -2.85
CA GLN A 66 13.16 17.23 -2.71
C GLN A 66 13.30 16.62 -1.30
N GLY A 67 12.19 16.43 -0.59
CA GLY A 67 12.15 15.81 0.74
C GLY A 67 11.64 14.37 0.72
N PRO A 68 12.37 13.37 0.19
CA PRO A 68 11.89 11.99 0.11
C PRO A 68 11.58 11.40 1.49
N ASN A 69 12.28 11.85 2.54
CA ASN A 69 12.02 11.40 3.91
C ASN A 69 10.66 11.87 4.46
N ALA A 70 10.06 12.93 3.91
CA ALA A 70 8.74 13.40 4.32
C ALA A 70 7.59 12.49 3.80
N ASN A 71 7.89 11.57 2.87
CA ASN A 71 6.98 10.51 2.40
C ASN A 71 7.59 9.11 2.57
N ALA A 72 8.47 8.94 3.58
CA ALA A 72 9.31 7.74 3.72
C ALA A 72 8.52 6.43 3.74
N TYR A 73 7.31 6.41 4.34
CA TYR A 73 6.48 5.20 4.41
C TYR A 73 5.99 4.74 3.04
N ALA A 74 5.45 5.65 2.22
CA ALA A 74 5.00 5.31 0.87
C ALA A 74 6.19 4.93 -0.03
N GLU A 75 7.29 5.68 0.05
CA GLU A 75 8.52 5.39 -0.69
C GLU A 75 9.10 4.02 -0.33
N ARG A 76 9.11 3.67 0.96
CA ARG A 76 9.56 2.36 1.45
C ARG A 76 8.68 1.24 0.91
N PHE A 77 7.36 1.42 0.92
CA PHE A 77 6.43 0.44 0.35
C PHE A 77 6.65 0.26 -1.16
N VAL A 78 6.72 1.35 -1.94
CA VAL A 78 6.94 1.30 -3.40
C VAL A 78 8.26 0.62 -3.73
N ARG A 79 9.32 0.88 -2.95
CA ARG A 79 10.59 0.19 -3.10
C ARG A 79 10.45 -1.30 -2.82
N SER A 80 9.81 -1.69 -1.72
CA SER A 80 9.61 -3.10 -1.38
C SER A 80 8.84 -3.85 -2.47
N ILE A 81 7.68 -3.37 -2.91
CA ILE A 81 6.90 -4.06 -3.94
C ILE A 81 7.66 -4.18 -5.28
N LYS A 82 8.43 -3.17 -5.67
CA LYS A 82 9.27 -3.23 -6.87
C LYS A 82 10.36 -4.29 -6.74
N HIS A 83 11.18 -4.23 -5.68
CA HIS A 83 12.36 -5.10 -5.56
C HIS A 83 12.03 -6.55 -5.19
N GLU A 84 11.01 -6.76 -4.37
CA GLU A 84 10.65 -8.08 -3.84
C GLU A 84 9.69 -8.82 -4.79
N CYS A 85 8.90 -8.09 -5.60
CA CYS A 85 7.86 -8.67 -6.43
C CYS A 85 7.93 -8.23 -7.91
N LEU A 86 7.64 -6.96 -8.22
CA LEU A 86 7.34 -6.53 -9.59
C LEU A 86 8.54 -6.59 -10.55
N ASN A 87 9.77 -6.45 -10.06
CA ASN A 87 10.97 -6.60 -10.89
C ASN A 87 11.26 -8.07 -11.25
N ARG A 88 10.54 -9.03 -10.67
CA ARG A 88 10.75 -10.47 -10.82
C ARG A 88 9.59 -11.18 -11.50
N VAL A 89 8.56 -10.43 -11.89
CA VAL A 89 7.35 -10.92 -12.54
C VAL A 89 7.17 -10.14 -13.83
N ILE A 90 6.86 -10.85 -14.92
CA ILE A 90 6.38 -10.21 -16.15
C ILE A 90 4.85 -10.23 -16.09
N PRO A 91 4.17 -9.09 -15.92
CA PRO A 91 2.71 -9.07 -15.91
C PRO A 91 2.18 -9.42 -17.30
N CYS A 92 1.26 -10.39 -17.36
CA CYS A 92 0.65 -10.86 -18.61
C CYS A 92 -0.61 -10.05 -18.99
N GLY A 93 -0.77 -8.86 -18.39
CA GLY A 93 -1.95 -8.01 -18.51
C GLY A 93 -2.36 -7.39 -17.18
N GLU A 94 -3.30 -6.46 -17.24
CA GLU A 94 -3.74 -5.66 -16.08
C GLU A 94 -4.33 -6.53 -14.96
N ARG A 95 -5.15 -7.52 -15.30
CA ARG A 95 -5.72 -8.44 -14.31
C ARG A 95 -4.62 -9.20 -13.55
N HIS A 96 -3.58 -9.65 -14.25
CA HIS A 96 -2.45 -10.32 -13.62
C HIS A 96 -1.70 -9.33 -12.71
N LEU A 97 -1.42 -8.11 -13.18
CA LEU A 97 -0.77 -7.08 -12.36
C LEU A 97 -1.56 -6.77 -11.08
N ARG A 98 -2.87 -6.56 -11.18
CA ARG A 98 -3.74 -6.28 -10.03
C ARG A 98 -3.74 -7.44 -9.03
N ARG A 99 -3.82 -8.69 -9.50
CA ARG A 99 -3.70 -9.87 -8.63
C ARG A 99 -2.34 -9.93 -7.94
N THR A 100 -1.26 -9.71 -8.69
CA THR A 100 0.11 -9.70 -8.16
C THR A 100 0.29 -8.65 -7.06
N ILE A 101 -0.24 -7.45 -7.28
CA ILE A 101 -0.22 -6.38 -6.28
C ILE A 101 -1.05 -6.77 -5.04
N ALA A 102 -2.25 -7.32 -5.22
CA ALA A 102 -3.10 -7.74 -4.11
C ALA A 102 -2.43 -8.83 -3.24
N GLU A 103 -1.86 -9.86 -3.87
CA GLU A 103 -1.10 -10.92 -3.19
C GLU A 103 0.13 -10.35 -2.45
N PHE A 104 0.81 -9.37 -3.04
CA PHE A 104 1.91 -8.69 -2.37
C PHE A 104 1.43 -7.87 -1.16
N VAL A 105 0.31 -7.14 -1.26
CA VAL A 105 -0.22 -6.34 -0.15
C VAL A 105 -0.63 -7.24 1.03
N GLU A 106 -1.32 -8.35 0.76
CA GLU A 106 -1.64 -9.34 1.80
C GLU A 106 -0.38 -9.94 2.46
N HIS A 107 0.65 -10.22 1.65
CA HIS A 107 1.93 -10.67 2.18
C HIS A 107 2.60 -9.57 3.02
N TYR A 108 2.58 -8.33 2.54
CA TYR A 108 3.19 -7.19 3.18
C TYR A 108 2.59 -6.94 4.57
N HIS A 109 1.28 -7.11 4.75
CA HIS A 109 0.67 -6.89 6.07
C HIS A 109 0.83 -8.06 7.04
N GLY A 110 0.50 -9.28 6.58
CA GLY A 110 0.32 -10.42 7.48
C GLY A 110 1.44 -11.46 7.47
N GLN A 111 2.49 -11.26 6.68
CA GLN A 111 3.53 -12.29 6.48
C GLN A 111 4.96 -11.75 6.41
N ARG A 112 5.13 -10.48 6.04
CA ARG A 112 6.44 -9.85 5.90
C ARG A 112 6.81 -9.13 7.20
N ASN A 113 7.95 -9.48 7.79
CA ASN A 113 8.48 -8.77 8.96
C ASN A 113 8.96 -7.37 8.59
N HIS A 114 8.67 -6.38 9.44
CA HIS A 114 9.05 -4.98 9.20
C HIS A 114 10.07 -4.51 10.22
N GLN A 115 11.28 -4.19 9.75
CA GLN A 115 12.36 -3.66 10.61
C GLN A 115 11.97 -2.37 11.34
N GLY A 116 11.10 -1.55 10.76
CA GLY A 116 10.57 -0.34 11.41
C GLY A 116 9.49 -0.60 12.45
N LEU A 117 9.09 -1.86 12.65
CA LEU A 117 8.13 -2.34 13.64
C LEU A 117 8.76 -3.47 14.46
N ASP A 118 10.05 -3.37 14.82
CA ASP A 118 10.76 -4.38 15.61
C ASP A 118 10.71 -5.82 15.03
N ASN A 119 10.64 -5.93 13.70
CA ASN A 119 10.44 -7.17 12.94
C ASN A 119 9.09 -7.87 13.19
N GLU A 120 8.08 -7.12 13.62
CA GLU A 120 6.70 -7.59 13.71
C GLU A 120 5.94 -7.44 12.37
N LEU A 121 4.78 -8.09 12.33
CA LEU A 121 3.82 -8.00 11.23
C LEU A 121 2.91 -6.78 11.46
N ILE A 122 2.44 -6.16 10.37
CA ILE A 122 1.53 -5.00 10.46
C ILE A 122 0.17 -5.40 11.03
N ASP A 123 -0.36 -6.56 10.64
CA ASP A 123 -1.63 -7.08 11.16
C ASP A 123 -1.52 -7.65 12.59
N GLY A 124 -0.34 -7.51 13.21
CA GLY A 124 -0.06 -7.97 14.56
C GLY A 124 0.44 -9.40 14.65
N VAL A 125 0.85 -9.77 15.87
CA VAL A 125 1.45 -11.06 16.18
C VAL A 125 0.38 -12.15 16.17
N ARG A 126 0.36 -13.01 15.15
CA ARG A 126 -0.11 -14.37 15.39
C ARG A 126 0.83 -14.96 16.42
N ALA A 127 0.32 -15.46 17.55
CA ALA A 127 1.13 -16.20 18.50
C ALA A 127 1.83 -17.34 17.76
N VAL A 128 3.08 -17.13 17.36
CA VAL A 128 3.87 -18.17 16.70
C VAL A 128 4.33 -19.03 17.85
N GLU A 129 3.77 -20.24 17.96
CA GLU A 129 4.35 -21.25 18.83
C GLU A 129 5.84 -21.35 18.48
N ARG A 130 6.73 -21.05 19.42
CA ARG A 130 8.17 -21.01 19.13
C ARG A 130 8.76 -22.41 18.97
N VAL A 131 7.96 -23.44 19.19
CA VAL A 131 8.34 -24.84 19.17
C VAL A 131 7.31 -25.60 18.36
N GLY A 132 7.71 -26.12 17.19
CA GLY A 132 6.81 -26.86 16.32
C GLY A 132 7.40 -27.10 14.93
N ARG A 133 6.69 -27.87 14.10
CA ARG A 133 7.08 -28.11 12.70
C ARG A 133 6.97 -26.81 11.90
N ILE A 134 8.05 -26.41 11.23
CA ILE A 134 8.05 -25.21 10.36
C ILE A 134 7.23 -25.51 9.10
N CYS A 135 6.20 -24.70 8.86
CA CYS A 135 5.35 -24.71 7.68
C CYS A 135 5.70 -23.51 6.78
N ARG A 136 5.82 -23.78 5.47
CA ARG A 136 6.02 -22.76 4.44
C ARG A 136 4.69 -22.45 3.75
N ARG A 137 4.29 -21.18 3.72
CA ARG A 137 3.19 -20.67 2.88
C ARG A 137 3.79 -19.90 1.72
N GLN A 138 3.29 -20.17 0.51
CA GLN A 138 3.80 -19.59 -0.72
C GLN A 138 2.71 -18.76 -1.41
N ARG A 139 3.11 -17.64 -2.01
CA ARG A 139 2.27 -16.86 -2.94
C ARG A 139 3.04 -16.63 -4.24
N LEU A 140 2.31 -16.36 -5.31
CA LEU A 140 2.88 -16.02 -6.62
C LEU A 140 3.92 -17.05 -7.11
N GLY A 141 3.56 -18.35 -7.07
CA GLY A 141 4.45 -19.42 -7.53
C GLY A 141 5.70 -19.62 -6.65
N GLY A 142 5.67 -19.17 -5.39
CA GLY A 142 6.80 -19.29 -4.48
C GLY A 142 7.75 -18.11 -4.50
N LEU A 143 7.42 -17.03 -5.21
CA LEU A 143 8.15 -15.77 -5.17
C LEU A 143 8.12 -15.14 -3.77
N LEU A 144 6.95 -15.15 -3.14
CA LEU A 144 6.75 -14.67 -1.77
C LEU A 144 6.57 -15.87 -0.85
N ASN A 145 7.32 -15.89 0.24
CA ASN A 145 7.36 -17.00 1.17
C ASN A 145 7.18 -16.51 2.59
N TYR A 146 6.39 -17.25 3.35
CA TYR A 146 6.20 -17.04 4.77
C TYR A 146 6.45 -18.35 5.51
N TYR A 147 7.15 -18.27 6.62
CA TYR A 147 7.49 -19.41 7.45
C TYR A 147 6.92 -19.19 8.85
N ALA A 148 6.20 -20.17 9.36
CA ALA A 148 5.66 -20.17 10.71
C ALA A 148 5.63 -21.60 11.25
N CYS A 149 5.73 -21.76 12.56
CA CYS A 149 5.46 -23.04 13.19
C CYS A 149 3.98 -23.42 13.01
N ALA A 150 3.71 -24.72 12.82
CA ALA A 150 2.35 -25.25 12.93
C ALA A 150 1.80 -24.94 14.33
N ALA A 151 0.53 -24.52 14.38
CA ALA A 151 -0.27 -24.47 15.60
C ALA A 151 -0.87 -25.85 15.92
#